data_AF-A0A3D1LFQ6-F1
#
_entry.id   AF-A0A3D1LFQ6-F1
#
_cell.length_a   1.000
_cell.length_b   1.000
_cell.length_c   1.000
_cell.angle_alpha   90.00
_cell.angle_beta   90.00
_cell.angle_gamma   90.00
#
_symmetry.space_group_name_H-M   'P 1'
#
loop_
_entity.id
_entity.type
_entity.pdbx_description
1 polymer ?
#
loop_
_entity_poly.entity_id
_entity_poly.type
_entity_poly.pdbx_seq_one_letter_code
_entity_poly.pdbx_strand_id
1 'polypeptide(L)' 'MDYWHKDWKCPFYKYNEQRKVCCEGGCRVQFVDKSSAGRYMSRYCASFRYADCTIAQSRIEIYEGVNRP' A
#
# COMPACT_ATOMS: atom_id res chain seq x y z
N MET A 1 18.31 7.47 -4.98
CA MET A 1 16.92 7.78 -5.33
C MET A 1 16.03 7.50 -4.13
N ASP A 2 15.69 8.55 -3.43
CA ASP A 2 14.88 8.55 -2.22
C ASP A 2 13.44 8.14 -2.55
N TYR A 3 13.00 6.99 -2.04
CA TYR A 3 11.65 6.47 -2.27
C TYR A 3 10.57 7.19 -1.44
N TRP A 4 10.94 8.27 -0.74
CA TRP A 4 10.11 8.99 0.24
C TRP A 4 9.31 10.15 -0.36
N HIS A 5 9.70 10.64 -1.54
CA HIS A 5 9.04 11.78 -2.22
C HIS A 5 8.14 11.32 -3.38
N LYS A 6 7.25 10.36 -3.12
CA LYS A 6 6.30 9.88 -4.13
C LYS A 6 4.92 10.43 -3.85
N ASP A 7 4.21 10.76 -4.93
CA ASP A 7 2.79 11.08 -4.86
C ASP A 7 2.01 9.79 -4.59
N TRP A 8 1.51 9.66 -3.36
CA TRP A 8 0.85 8.45 -2.90
C TRP A 8 -0.59 8.42 -3.43
N LYS A 9 -0.90 7.39 -4.22
CA LYS A 9 -2.22 7.23 -4.86
C LYS A 9 -3.11 6.23 -4.13
N CYS A 10 -2.53 5.31 -3.36
CA CYS A 10 -3.28 4.30 -2.62
C CYS A 10 -4.02 4.95 -1.44
N PRO A 11 -5.36 4.85 -1.36
CA PRO A 11 -6.13 5.45 -0.27
C PRO A 11 -5.87 4.77 1.08
N PHE A 12 -5.39 3.52 1.06
CA PHE A 12 -5.08 2.77 2.28
C PHE A 12 -3.62 2.90 2.73
N TYR A 13 -2.79 3.63 1.98
CA TYR A 13 -1.42 3.91 2.39
C TYR A 13 -1.44 4.96 3.51
N LYS A 14 -0.75 4.69 4.62
CA LYS A 14 -0.69 5.62 5.75
C LYS A 14 0.69 6.24 5.91
N TYR A 15 1.70 5.41 6.04
CA TYR A 15 3.09 5.83 6.15
C TYR A 15 4.02 4.67 5.80
N ASN A 16 5.30 4.95 5.64
CA ASN A 16 6.34 3.96 5.47
C ASN A 16 7.40 4.10 6.55
N GLU A 17 8.08 3.00 6.86
CA GLU A 17 9.30 3.00 7.67
C GLU A 17 10.43 2.37 6.85
N GLN A 18 11.66 2.31 7.38
CA GLN A 18 12.76 1.65 6.68
C GLN A 18 12.40 0.18 6.38
N ARG A 19 12.30 -0.14 5.08
CA ARG A 19 11.93 -1.45 4.54
C ARG A 19 10.51 -1.91 4.92
N LYS A 20 9.62 -1.01 5.35
CA LYS A 20 8.24 -1.36 5.71
C LYS A 20 7.22 -0.46 5.02
N VAL A 21 6.09 -1.04 4.65
CA VAL A 21 4.87 -0.33 4.26
C VAL A 21 3.85 -0.49 5.38
N CYS A 22 3.29 0.61 5.85
CA CYS A 22 2.22 0.62 6.84
C CYS A 22 0.93 1.13 6.17
N CYS A 23 -0.02 0.22 6.02
CA CYS A 23 -1.35 0.53 5.52
C CYS A 23 -2.29 0.85 6.69
N GLU A 24 -3.47 1.37 6.36
CA GLU A 24 -4.55 1.58 7.30
C GLU A 24 -4.92 0.30 8.09
N GLY A 25 -5.51 0.47 9.27
CA GLY A 25 -5.92 -0.61 10.20
C GLY A 25 -4.80 -1.54 10.66
N GLY A 26 -3.54 -1.08 10.61
CA GLY A 26 -2.41 -1.79 11.20
C GLY A 26 -1.77 -2.84 10.30
N CYS A 27 -2.22 -3.00 9.06
CA CYS A 27 -1.60 -3.90 8.10
C CYS A 27 -0.17 -3.43 7.76
N ARG A 28 0.82 -4.29 7.96
CA ARG A 28 2.24 -3.97 7.74
C ARG A 28 2.92 -5.01 6.87
N VAL A 29 3.65 -4.55 5.86
CA VAL A 29 4.49 -5.41 5.01
C VAL A 29 5.95 -5.08 5.26
N GLN A 30 6.71 -6.09 5.69
CA GLN A 30 8.16 -5.99 5.89
C GLN A 30 8.89 -6.57 4.67
N PHE A 31 9.87 -5.83 4.17
CA PHE A 31 10.75 -6.27 3.09
C PHE A 31 12.15 -6.56 3.62
N VAL A 32 12.86 -7.46 2.95
CA VAL A 32 14.25 -7.81 3.26
C VAL A 32 15.17 -6.60 3.02
N ASP A 33 14.97 -5.91 1.90
CA ASP A 33 15.79 -4.79 1.44
C ASP A 33 14.95 -3.56 1.03
N LYS A 34 15.62 -2.41 0.92
CA LYS A 34 15.00 -1.12 0.58
C LYS A 34 14.54 -1.04 -0.88
N SER A 35 15.20 -1.76 -1.80
CA SER A 35 14.86 -1.77 -3.22
C SER A 35 13.54 -2.49 -3.46
N SER A 36 13.33 -3.65 -2.82
CA SER A 36 12.07 -4.39 -2.85
C SER A 36 10.92 -3.58 -2.28
N ALA A 37 11.14 -2.91 -1.13
CA ALA A 37 10.16 -1.98 -0.57
C ALA A 37 9.82 -0.84 -1.54
N GLY A 38 10.83 -0.21 -2.13
CA GLY A 38 10.65 0.87 -3.10
C GLY A 38 9.90 0.43 -4.36
N ARG A 39 10.19 -0.77 -4.89
CA ARG A 39 9.49 -1.36 -6.04
C ARG A 39 8.02 -1.64 -5.72
N TYR A 40 7.75 -2.26 -4.57
CA TYR A 40 6.38 -2.51 -4.12
C TYR A 40 5.60 -1.20 -3.95
N MET A 41 6.16 -0.24 -3.22
CA MET A 41 5.55 1.07 -3.00
C MET A 41 5.31 1.80 -4.31
N SER A 42 6.24 1.73 -5.27
CA SER A 42 6.07 2.38 -6.58
C SER A 42 4.98 1.71 -7.42
N ARG A 43 4.91 0.38 -7.38
CA ARG A 43 3.97 -0.40 -8.19
C ARG A 43 2.55 -0.28 -7.68
N TYR A 44 2.36 -0.24 -6.37
CA TYR A 44 1.05 -0.27 -5.73
C TYR A 44 0.71 1.03 -5.00
N CYS A 45 1.55 1.50 -4.07
CA CYS A 45 1.20 2.64 -3.21
C CYS A 45 1.21 4.00 -3.95
N ALA A 46 2.12 4.19 -4.90
CA ALA A 46 2.30 5.41 -5.68
C ALA A 46 1.76 5.30 -7.12
N SER A 47 0.86 4.34 -7.37
CA SER A 47 0.26 4.09 -8.68
C SER A 47 -1.23 3.83 -8.53
N PHE A 48 -2.01 4.09 -9.57
CA PHE A 48 -3.44 3.73 -9.63
C PHE A 48 -3.68 2.22 -9.65
N ARG A 49 -2.62 1.41 -9.76
CA ARG A 49 -2.67 -0.05 -9.58
C ARG A 49 -2.75 -0.50 -8.12
N TYR A 50 -3.05 0.40 -7.19
CA TYR A 50 -3.24 0.01 -5.79
C TYR A 50 -4.30 -1.07 -5.63
N ALA A 51 -5.32 -1.14 -6.49
CA ALA A 51 -6.36 -2.17 -6.45
C ALA A 51 -5.83 -3.61 -6.68
N ASP A 52 -4.66 -3.76 -7.33
CA ASP A 52 -4.00 -5.06 -7.53
C ASP A 52 -3.21 -5.54 -6.29
N CYS A 53 -3.07 -4.67 -5.27
CA CYS A 53 -2.42 -5.04 -4.03
C CYS A 53 -3.41 -5.81 -3.16
N THR A 54 -3.05 -7.01 -2.71
CA THR A 54 -3.93 -7.88 -1.89
C THR A 54 -4.44 -7.19 -0.62
N ILE A 55 -3.63 -6.31 -0.01
CA ILE A 55 -4.05 -5.53 1.18
C ILE A 55 -5.10 -4.49 0.82
N ALA A 56 -4.89 -3.78 -0.29
CA ALA A 56 -5.85 -2.78 -0.76
C ALA A 56 -7.12 -3.46 -1.27
N GLN A 57 -7.01 -4.57 -2.01
CA GLN A 57 -8.12 -5.37 -2.49
C GLN A 57 -8.99 -5.85 -1.33
N SER A 58 -8.41 -6.48 -0.31
CA SER A 58 -9.15 -6.94 0.86
C SER A 58 -9.89 -5.81 1.57
N ARG A 59 -9.32 -4.60 1.59
CA ARG A 59 -10.00 -3.42 2.16
C ARG A 59 -11.10 -2.89 1.25
N ILE A 60 -10.84 -2.78 -0.05
CA ILE A 60 -11.82 -2.39 -1.07
C ILE A 60 -13.03 -3.30 -0.96
N GLU A 61 -12.83 -4.62 -0.91
CA GLU A 61 -13.92 -5.59 -0.75
C GLU A 61 -14.71 -5.39 0.55
N ILE A 62 -14.08 -4.98 1.64
CA ILE A 62 -14.79 -4.64 2.89
C ILE A 62 -15.58 -3.35 2.70
N TYR A 63 -14.97 -2.28 2.17
CA TYR A 63 -15.65 -0.99 2.00
C TYR A 63 -16.77 -1.04 0.94
N GLU A 64 -16.56 -1.75 -0.17
CA GLU A 64 -17.58 -2.01 -1.20
C GLU A 64 -18.60 -3.04 -0.73
N GLY A 65 -18.17 -4.05 0.06
CA GLY A 65 -19.01 -5.11 0.60
C GLY A 65 -19.82 -4.73 1.84
N VAL A 66 -19.53 -3.60 2.50
CA VAL A 66 -20.45 -2.93 3.44
C VAL A 66 -21.69 -2.38 2.72
N ASN A 67 -21.74 -2.50 1.38
CA ASN A 67 -22.93 -2.33 0.56
C ASN A 67 -23.53 -3.67 0.07
N ARG A 68 -23.35 -4.76 0.83
CA ARG A 68 -24.19 -5.96 0.68
C ARG A 68 -25.33 -5.92 1.71
N PRO A 69 -26.60 -5.94 1.26
CA PRO A 69 -27.78 -5.93 2.12
C PRO A 69 -27.87 -7.17 3.02
#